data_AF-A0A1F4G7V6-F1
#
_entry.id   AF-A0A1F4G7V6-F1
#
_cell.length_a   1.000
_cell.length_b   1.000
_cell.length_c   1.000
_cell.angle_alpha   90.00
_cell.angle_beta   90.00
_cell.angle_gamma   90.00
#
_symmetry.space_group_name_H-M   'P 1'
#
loop_
_entity.id
_entity.type
_entity.pdbx_description
1 polymer ?
#
loop_
_entity_poly.entity_id
_entity_poly.type
_entity_poly.pdbx_seq_one_letter_code
_entity_poly.pdbx_strand_id
1 'polypeptide(L)'
;MSTAIQSNATSAGPSERDTRAALAWETGQKQPDSKNTWEWLWEAVQGDFNDNRSTGQIAFDAAVSMIPVVDQICDVRDIIANSRAIATAPKDEDNTWKWVALVLTLIGLFPSLGSLVKGVLKIFFLFVRRYGGNHVIKAVDDAMTWVITFLRKKEVQDHLRRLKVDDVFKWLADQIRKVKAKVSKAVILSAFDKGIAVMRSLLDKVTWLPGSMGRRAQATIDMVLSVRKQADQWIEKALAPVQNVLNRVIWRLDYESALQRSAIVNARNVHFRGVLPETRALTLMKTTKPRPSWLSEGRAVEWSEQNLRNGKVAVQRKMEDGWCELSDQNIKSFHSMKAVSITGPAKLYRVTSPSNGAMGDCWIPEDVWVKIVNSPDPKSAWRKYLAVWPDWNPDSQFVVMEVPAGQTLKAWRGPAASQVKPETSGLSAHLEGGWDQIIFKVKGSEFDTTRYFMRGGGNGEKLHPPGLTREEWAKLTPAKRIAYTPVRERINHEGIRGPFDTGWGSTDFDPQLRDARIGLPALPGQVTNR
;
A
#
# COMPACT_ATOMS: atom_id res chain seq x y z
N MET A 1 -12.90 7.21 -34.74
CA MET A 1 -13.79 6.04 -34.88
C MET A 1 -14.15 5.56 -33.49
N SER A 2 -15.44 5.63 -33.17
CA SER A 2 -16.01 5.54 -31.84
C SER A 2 -16.61 4.15 -31.65
N THR A 3 -16.19 3.41 -30.62
CA THR A 3 -16.90 2.22 -30.14
C THR A 3 -17.29 2.46 -28.69
N ALA A 4 -18.34 3.27 -28.53
CA ALA A 4 -19.14 3.25 -27.32
C ALA A 4 -19.84 1.89 -27.26
N ILE A 5 -19.41 1.04 -26.33
CA ILE A 5 -20.20 -0.14 -25.95
C ILE A 5 -21.41 0.39 -25.19
N GLN A 6 -22.47 0.71 -25.92
CA GLN A 6 -23.81 0.81 -25.36
C GLN A 6 -24.21 -0.60 -24.91
N SER A 7 -24.43 -0.75 -23.61
CA SER A 7 -24.92 -1.97 -22.98
C SER A 7 -26.39 -2.17 -23.36
N ASN A 8 -26.65 -2.88 -24.46
CA ASN A 8 -27.93 -3.54 -24.64
C ASN A 8 -27.94 -4.78 -23.75
N ALA A 9 -28.57 -4.68 -22.59
CA ALA A 9 -28.86 -5.80 -21.72
C ALA A 9 -29.97 -6.66 -22.35
N THR A 10 -29.60 -7.55 -23.28
CA THR A 10 -30.42 -8.69 -23.65
C THR A 10 -30.32 -9.75 -22.57
N SER A 11 -31.46 -10.34 -22.20
CA SER A 11 -31.67 -11.37 -21.17
C SER A 11 -30.96 -12.72 -21.40
N ALA A 12 -29.96 -12.78 -22.27
CA ALA A 12 -29.11 -13.95 -22.48
C ALA A 12 -27.85 -13.80 -21.62
N GLY A 13 -27.61 -14.75 -20.71
CA GLY A 13 -26.36 -14.82 -19.94
C GLY A 13 -25.12 -14.90 -20.86
N PRO A 14 -23.91 -14.66 -20.35
CA PRO A 14 -22.70 -14.59 -21.17
C PRO A 14 -22.46 -15.88 -21.97
N SER A 15 -21.88 -15.73 -23.17
CA SER A 15 -21.57 -16.84 -24.06
C SER A 15 -20.48 -17.73 -23.46
N GLU A 16 -20.40 -19.00 -23.86
CA GLU A 16 -19.37 -19.93 -23.35
C GLU A 16 -17.94 -19.39 -23.56
N ARG A 17 -17.70 -18.77 -24.72
CA ARG A 17 -16.40 -18.17 -25.04
C ARG A 17 -16.07 -17.03 -24.08
N ASP A 18 -17.03 -16.16 -23.79
CA ASP A 18 -16.84 -15.02 -22.91
C ASP A 18 -16.67 -15.46 -21.46
N THR A 19 -17.45 -16.46 -21.02
CA THR A 19 -17.32 -17.06 -19.67
C THR A 19 -15.94 -17.68 -19.49
N ARG A 20 -15.45 -18.44 -20.47
CA ARG A 20 -14.11 -19.04 -20.42
C ARG A 20 -13.00 -18.00 -20.34
N ALA A 21 -13.10 -16.92 -21.12
CA ALA A 21 -12.14 -15.82 -21.07
C ALA A 21 -12.17 -15.11 -19.71
N ALA A 22 -13.37 -14.90 -19.15
CA ALA A 22 -13.56 -14.30 -17.84
C ALA A 22 -13.00 -15.18 -16.71
N LEU A 23 -13.24 -16.49 -16.74
CA LEU A 23 -12.73 -17.45 -15.76
C LEU A 23 -11.20 -17.54 -15.80
N ALA A 24 -10.61 -17.49 -16.99
CA ALA A 24 -9.16 -17.47 -17.13
C ALA A 24 -8.53 -16.23 -16.49
N TRP A 25 -9.23 -15.11 -16.60
CA TRP A 25 -8.82 -13.85 -16.00
C TRP A 25 -9.03 -13.84 -14.48
N GLU A 26 -10.15 -14.37 -14.00
CA GLU A 26 -10.49 -14.40 -12.56
C GLU A 26 -9.61 -15.37 -11.76
N THR A 27 -9.38 -16.56 -12.29
CA THR A 27 -8.59 -17.60 -11.62
C THR A 27 -7.08 -17.48 -11.86
N GLY A 28 -6.68 -16.65 -12.84
CA GLY A 28 -5.29 -16.54 -13.28
C GLY A 28 -4.74 -17.80 -13.95
N GLN A 29 -5.61 -18.73 -14.35
CA GLN A 29 -5.25 -20.02 -14.93
C GLN A 29 -5.94 -20.23 -16.28
N LYS A 30 -5.34 -21.00 -17.18
CA LYS A 30 -6.08 -21.49 -18.35
C LYS A 30 -7.05 -22.58 -17.91
N GLN A 31 -8.13 -22.77 -18.67
CA GLN A 31 -9.07 -23.86 -18.44
C GLN A 31 -8.30 -25.19 -18.34
N PRO A 32 -8.48 -25.98 -17.28
CA PRO A 32 -7.87 -27.30 -17.17
C PRO A 32 -8.38 -28.21 -18.30
N ASP A 33 -7.49 -28.94 -18.97
CA ASP A 33 -7.86 -29.86 -20.06
C ASP A 33 -8.82 -30.97 -19.61
N SER A 34 -8.86 -31.25 -18.30
CA SER A 34 -9.73 -32.24 -17.68
C SER A 34 -11.15 -31.75 -17.34
N LYS A 35 -11.47 -30.47 -17.56
CA LYS A 35 -12.74 -29.86 -17.15
C LYS A 35 -13.37 -29.09 -18.29
N ASN A 36 -14.69 -29.16 -18.42
CA ASN A 36 -15.41 -28.26 -19.34
C ASN A 36 -15.60 -26.85 -18.72
N THR A 37 -15.99 -25.88 -19.56
CA THR A 37 -16.14 -24.47 -19.14
C THR A 37 -17.10 -24.30 -17.96
N TRP A 38 -18.16 -25.12 -17.89
CA TRP A 38 -19.22 -25.01 -16.88
C TRP A 38 -18.84 -25.68 -15.56
N GLU A 39 -18.08 -26.77 -15.60
CA GLU A 39 -17.44 -27.35 -14.41
C GLU A 39 -16.44 -26.37 -13.78
N TRP A 40 -15.65 -25.69 -14.60
CA TRP A 40 -14.73 -24.66 -14.13
C TRP A 40 -15.44 -23.41 -13.59
N LEU A 41 -16.53 -22.97 -14.25
CA LEU A 41 -17.40 -21.92 -13.74
C LEU A 41 -17.93 -22.27 -12.36
N TRP A 42 -18.44 -23.49 -12.21
CA TRP A 42 -18.99 -23.96 -10.96
C TRP A 42 -17.94 -23.95 -9.85
N GLU A 43 -16.72 -24.43 -10.15
CA GLU A 43 -15.61 -24.36 -9.20
C GLU A 43 -15.17 -22.94 -8.88
N ALA A 44 -15.19 -21.99 -9.83
CA ALA A 44 -14.85 -20.59 -9.55
C ALA A 44 -15.92 -19.91 -8.67
N VAL A 45 -17.19 -20.23 -8.90
CA VAL A 45 -18.32 -19.76 -8.08
C VAL A 45 -18.30 -20.39 -6.69
N GLN A 46 -17.91 -21.67 -6.58
CA GLN A 46 -17.82 -22.40 -5.31
C GLN A 46 -16.52 -22.14 -4.53
N GLY A 47 -15.42 -21.90 -5.25
CA GLY A 47 -14.04 -22.09 -4.80
C GLY A 47 -13.58 -21.13 -3.71
N ASP A 48 -14.45 -20.22 -3.26
CA ASP A 48 -14.05 -19.21 -2.29
C ASP A 48 -15.20 -18.66 -1.43
N PHE A 49 -16.00 -19.54 -0.81
CA PHE A 49 -16.77 -19.15 0.37
C PHE A 49 -15.88 -18.99 1.63
N ASN A 50 -14.61 -18.61 1.45
CA ASN A 50 -13.62 -18.48 2.51
C ASN A 50 -13.55 -17.02 2.96
N ASP A 51 -13.81 -16.77 4.23
CA ASP A 51 -13.87 -15.42 4.80
C ASP A 51 -12.49 -14.71 4.92
N ASN A 52 -11.40 -15.39 4.55
CA ASN A 52 -10.00 -14.97 4.78
C ASN A 52 -9.23 -14.54 3.52
N ARG A 53 -9.85 -13.83 2.58
CA ARG A 53 -9.11 -13.17 1.47
C ARG A 53 -8.25 -12.01 1.98
N SER A 54 -7.01 -11.91 1.48
CA SER A 54 -6.14 -10.78 1.81
C SER A 54 -6.71 -9.47 1.24
N THR A 55 -6.53 -8.36 1.95
CA THR A 55 -7.12 -7.07 1.56
C THR A 55 -6.58 -6.55 0.22
N GLY A 56 -5.33 -6.89 -0.13
CA GLY A 56 -4.72 -6.54 -1.42
C GLY A 56 -5.29 -7.30 -2.61
N GLN A 57 -5.64 -8.57 -2.44
CA GLN A 57 -6.35 -9.34 -3.47
C GLN A 57 -7.70 -8.69 -3.79
N ILE A 58 -8.40 -8.13 -2.81
CA ILE A 58 -9.75 -7.59 -3.00
C ILE A 58 -9.74 -6.22 -3.69
N ALA A 59 -8.76 -5.37 -3.40
CA ALA A 59 -8.55 -4.14 -4.19
C ALA A 59 -8.12 -4.45 -5.64
N PHE A 60 -7.60 -5.65 -5.89
CA PHE A 60 -7.32 -6.16 -7.23
C PHE A 60 -8.56 -6.75 -7.91
N ASP A 61 -9.35 -7.56 -7.20
CA ASP A 61 -10.65 -8.06 -7.65
C ASP A 61 -11.61 -6.91 -8.02
N ALA A 62 -11.58 -5.81 -7.27
CA ALA A 62 -12.34 -4.61 -7.59
C ALA A 62 -11.94 -4.01 -8.95
N ALA A 63 -10.65 -4.03 -9.29
CA ALA A 63 -10.16 -3.60 -10.61
C ALA A 63 -10.51 -4.60 -11.72
N VAL A 64 -10.43 -5.90 -11.42
CA VAL A 64 -10.76 -7.00 -12.31
C VAL A 64 -12.27 -7.01 -12.65
N SER A 65 -13.13 -6.68 -11.68
CA SER A 65 -14.58 -6.53 -11.87
C SER A 65 -14.99 -5.37 -12.77
N MET A 66 -14.03 -4.60 -13.31
CA MET A 66 -14.32 -3.62 -14.36
C MET A 66 -14.60 -4.28 -15.73
N ILE A 67 -14.28 -5.57 -15.91
CA ILE A 67 -14.62 -6.34 -17.12
C ILE A 67 -16.06 -6.86 -17.00
N PRO A 68 -16.97 -6.55 -17.95
CA PRO A 68 -18.41 -6.81 -17.78
C PRO A 68 -18.80 -8.25 -17.42
N VAL A 69 -18.19 -9.24 -18.07
CA VAL A 69 -18.51 -10.67 -17.82
C VAL A 69 -17.89 -11.17 -16.52
N VAL A 70 -16.72 -10.64 -16.14
CA VAL A 70 -16.11 -10.94 -14.84
C VAL A 70 -16.91 -10.31 -13.69
N ASP A 71 -17.45 -9.09 -13.88
CA ASP A 71 -18.35 -8.44 -12.93
C ASP A 71 -19.56 -9.33 -12.61
N GLN A 72 -20.19 -9.90 -13.64
CA GLN A 72 -21.35 -10.79 -13.47
C GLN A 72 -21.03 -12.04 -12.65
N ILE A 73 -19.88 -12.69 -12.87
CA ILE A 73 -19.46 -13.87 -12.11
C ILE A 73 -19.17 -13.50 -10.66
N CYS A 74 -18.44 -12.40 -10.45
CA CYS A 74 -18.15 -11.86 -9.11
C CYS A 74 -19.44 -11.51 -8.34
N ASP A 75 -20.38 -10.85 -9.00
CA ASP A 75 -21.67 -10.45 -8.43
C ASP A 75 -22.51 -11.68 -8.02
N VAL A 76 -22.52 -12.73 -8.84
CA VAL A 76 -23.19 -14.00 -8.52
C VAL A 76 -22.54 -14.69 -7.33
N ARG A 77 -21.20 -14.74 -7.28
CA ARG A 77 -20.47 -15.29 -6.13
C ARG A 77 -20.84 -14.54 -4.85
N ASP A 78 -20.86 -13.20 -4.88
CA ASP A 78 -21.18 -12.38 -3.72
C ASP A 78 -22.64 -12.57 -3.28
N ILE A 79 -23.60 -12.69 -4.21
CA ILE A 79 -25.00 -13.00 -3.88
C ILE A 79 -25.11 -14.35 -3.17
N ILE A 80 -24.44 -15.39 -3.69
CA ILE A 80 -24.50 -16.73 -3.11
C ILE A 80 -23.85 -16.73 -1.72
N ALA A 81 -22.69 -16.09 -1.56
CA ALA A 81 -22.00 -16.02 -0.28
C ALA A 81 -22.85 -15.34 0.80
N ASN A 82 -23.42 -14.16 0.50
CA ASN A 82 -24.29 -13.44 1.46
C ASN A 82 -25.57 -14.22 1.75
N SER A 83 -26.18 -14.84 0.73
CA SER A 83 -27.38 -15.67 0.92
C SER A 83 -27.09 -16.89 1.77
N ARG A 84 -25.93 -17.53 1.58
CA ARG A 84 -25.48 -18.66 2.40
C ARG A 84 -25.31 -18.25 3.85
N ALA A 85 -24.63 -17.14 4.11
CA ALA A 85 -24.43 -16.62 5.46
C ALA A 85 -25.77 -16.35 6.18
N ILE A 86 -26.78 -15.85 5.47
CA ILE A 86 -28.14 -15.67 6.00
C ILE A 86 -28.82 -17.02 6.24
N ALA A 87 -28.77 -17.93 5.27
CA ALA A 87 -29.47 -19.21 5.34
C ALA A 87 -28.92 -20.16 6.42
N THR A 88 -27.62 -20.07 6.74
CA THR A 88 -26.97 -20.89 7.77
C THR A 88 -26.91 -20.24 9.14
N ALA A 89 -27.47 -19.03 9.30
CA ALA A 89 -27.46 -18.34 10.58
C ALA A 89 -28.40 -19.04 11.60
N PRO A 90 -28.00 -19.12 12.89
CA PRO A 90 -28.89 -19.53 13.98
C PRO A 90 -30.18 -18.71 14.00
N LYS A 91 -31.31 -19.35 14.33
CA LYS A 91 -32.65 -18.71 14.29
C LYS A 91 -32.84 -17.64 15.37
N ASP A 92 -32.03 -17.68 16.41
CA ASP A 92 -32.01 -16.82 17.58
C ASP A 92 -31.01 -15.64 17.46
N GLU A 93 -30.18 -15.61 16.41
CA GLU A 93 -29.22 -14.54 16.18
C GLU A 93 -29.85 -13.34 15.44
N ASP A 94 -29.47 -12.11 15.82
CA ASP A 94 -29.83 -10.91 15.05
C ASP A 94 -29.12 -10.91 13.70
N ASN A 95 -29.86 -11.32 12.66
CA ASN A 95 -29.37 -11.39 11.30
C ASN A 95 -29.32 -10.04 10.57
N THR A 96 -29.66 -8.92 11.22
CA THR A 96 -29.71 -7.59 10.60
C THR A 96 -28.44 -7.26 9.83
N TRP A 97 -27.26 -7.52 10.40
CA TRP A 97 -25.98 -7.20 9.72
C TRP A 97 -25.65 -8.12 8.54
N LYS A 98 -26.13 -9.36 8.54
CA LYS A 98 -26.03 -10.26 7.38
C LYS A 98 -26.90 -9.74 6.21
N TRP A 99 -28.09 -9.21 6.53
CA TRP A 99 -28.94 -8.52 5.56
C TRP A 99 -28.34 -7.19 5.09
N VAL A 100 -27.71 -6.41 5.98
CA VAL A 100 -26.94 -5.22 5.58
C VAL A 100 -25.84 -5.59 4.60
N ALA A 101 -25.08 -6.65 4.86
CA ALA A 101 -24.03 -7.13 3.96
C ALA A 101 -24.60 -7.48 2.56
N LEU A 102 -25.74 -8.18 2.51
CA LEU A 102 -26.45 -8.47 1.26
C LEU A 102 -26.89 -7.19 0.54
N VAL A 103 -27.53 -6.23 1.22
CA VAL A 103 -27.96 -4.97 0.61
C VAL A 103 -26.78 -4.18 0.04
N LEU A 104 -25.64 -4.16 0.74
CA LEU A 104 -24.40 -3.56 0.24
C LEU A 104 -23.89 -4.26 -1.04
N THR A 105 -24.03 -5.59 -1.15
CA THR A 105 -23.72 -6.32 -2.41
C THR A 105 -24.65 -5.86 -3.52
N LEU A 106 -25.95 -5.80 -3.24
CA LEU A 106 -26.98 -5.48 -4.23
C LEU A 106 -26.85 -4.05 -4.78
N ILE A 107 -26.35 -3.11 -3.98
CA ILE A 107 -25.99 -1.77 -4.47
C ILE A 107 -24.94 -1.85 -5.60
N GLY A 108 -23.99 -2.78 -5.51
CA GLY A 108 -22.99 -3.02 -6.57
C GLY A 108 -23.60 -3.40 -7.92
N LEU A 109 -24.82 -3.93 -7.94
CA LEU A 109 -25.52 -4.36 -9.15
C LEU A 109 -26.24 -3.24 -9.90
N PHE A 110 -26.26 -2.00 -9.37
CA PHE A 110 -27.02 -0.94 -10.03
C PHE A 110 -26.41 -0.63 -11.42
N PRO A 111 -27.20 -0.68 -12.52
CA PRO A 111 -26.67 -0.46 -13.87
C PRO A 111 -26.10 0.95 -14.08
N SER A 112 -26.60 1.94 -13.33
CA SER A 112 -26.16 3.34 -13.45
C SER A 112 -24.84 3.65 -12.74
N LEU A 113 -24.25 2.67 -12.04
CA LEU A 113 -22.97 2.81 -11.36
C LEU A 113 -21.84 2.51 -12.34
N GLY A 114 -21.00 3.51 -12.64
CA GLY A 114 -19.78 3.27 -13.41
C GLY A 114 -18.84 2.31 -12.65
N SER A 115 -18.13 1.44 -13.38
CA SER A 115 -17.31 0.36 -12.81
C SER A 115 -16.28 0.85 -11.80
N LEU A 116 -15.76 2.07 -11.99
CA LEU A 116 -14.86 2.72 -11.02
C LEU A 116 -15.53 2.96 -9.67
N VAL A 117 -16.75 3.52 -9.66
CA VAL A 117 -17.49 3.80 -8.42
C VAL A 117 -17.86 2.49 -7.73
N LYS A 118 -18.25 1.47 -8.49
CA LYS A 118 -18.48 0.12 -7.96
C LYS A 118 -17.24 -0.44 -7.28
N GLY A 119 -16.09 -0.36 -7.93
CA GLY A 119 -14.82 -0.83 -7.38
C GLY A 119 -14.49 -0.16 -6.03
N VAL A 120 -14.67 1.16 -5.93
CA VAL A 120 -14.49 1.90 -4.67
C VAL A 120 -15.47 1.45 -3.59
N LEU A 121 -16.77 1.31 -3.92
CA LEU A 121 -17.79 0.86 -2.97
C LEU A 121 -17.52 -0.58 -2.49
N LYS A 122 -17.11 -1.50 -3.39
CA LYS A 122 -16.75 -2.89 -3.04
C LYS A 122 -15.64 -2.92 -1.97
N ILE A 123 -14.62 -2.07 -2.09
CA ILE A 123 -13.55 -1.94 -1.07
C ILE A 123 -14.12 -1.49 0.28
N PHE A 124 -14.93 -0.43 0.33
CA PHE A 124 -15.53 0.03 1.59
C PHE A 124 -16.43 -1.02 2.23
N PHE A 125 -17.29 -1.66 1.44
CA PHE A 125 -18.27 -2.62 1.93
C PHE A 125 -17.62 -3.88 2.48
N LEU A 126 -16.53 -4.34 1.88
CA LEU A 126 -15.72 -5.41 2.43
C LEU A 126 -15.27 -5.09 3.86
N PHE A 127 -14.64 -3.94 4.06
CA PHE A 127 -14.14 -3.55 5.37
C PHE A 127 -15.26 -3.48 6.39
N VAL A 128 -16.41 -2.91 6.01
CA VAL A 128 -17.58 -2.85 6.88
C VAL A 128 -18.07 -4.25 7.26
N ARG A 129 -18.08 -5.21 6.31
CA ARG A 129 -18.43 -6.61 6.58
C ARG A 129 -17.45 -7.28 7.55
N ARG A 130 -16.15 -7.09 7.34
CA ARG A 130 -15.10 -7.71 8.17
C ARG A 130 -15.10 -7.19 9.61
N TYR A 131 -15.35 -5.90 9.79
CA TYR A 131 -15.34 -5.26 11.10
C TYR A 131 -16.66 -5.43 11.88
N GLY A 132 -17.76 -5.70 11.17
CA GLY A 132 -19.09 -5.73 11.75
C GLY A 132 -19.63 -4.33 12.13
N GLY A 133 -20.88 -4.29 12.54
CA GLY A 133 -21.66 -3.06 12.66
C GLY A 133 -21.17 -2.01 13.64
N ASN A 134 -20.47 -2.41 14.69
CA ASN A 134 -20.06 -1.52 15.77
C ASN A 134 -18.82 -0.69 15.42
N HIS A 135 -18.24 -0.90 14.24
CA HIS A 135 -16.95 -0.31 13.84
C HIS A 135 -16.95 0.31 12.44
N VAL A 136 -18.11 0.75 11.92
CA VAL A 136 -18.22 1.37 10.58
C VAL A 136 -17.23 2.52 10.38
N ILE A 137 -17.01 3.37 11.40
CA ILE A 137 -16.04 4.47 11.34
C ILE A 137 -14.63 3.96 11.04
N LYS A 138 -14.16 2.98 11.83
CA LYS A 138 -12.82 2.39 11.70
C LYS A 138 -12.70 1.62 10.39
N ALA A 139 -13.72 0.86 10.02
CA ALA A 139 -13.78 0.12 8.77
C ALA A 139 -13.61 1.04 7.54
N VAL A 140 -14.36 2.14 7.49
CA VAL A 140 -14.27 3.12 6.40
C VAL A 140 -12.92 3.82 6.40
N ASP A 141 -12.37 4.15 7.56
CA ASP A 141 -11.03 4.74 7.68
C ASP A 141 -9.94 3.81 7.17
N ASP A 142 -9.97 2.52 7.55
CA ASP A 142 -8.96 1.53 7.15
C ASP A 142 -9.08 1.18 5.65
N ALA A 143 -10.30 1.22 5.11
CA ALA A 143 -10.57 1.04 3.68
C ALA A 143 -9.94 2.14 2.80
N MET A 144 -9.79 3.36 3.31
CA MET A 144 -9.25 4.49 2.52
C MET A 144 -7.85 4.22 1.97
N THR A 145 -7.00 3.52 2.73
CA THR A 145 -5.67 3.11 2.25
C THR A 145 -5.78 2.32 0.95
N TRP A 146 -6.75 1.41 0.87
CA TRP A 146 -6.96 0.55 -0.30
C TRP A 146 -7.70 1.26 -1.42
N VAL A 147 -8.64 2.15 -1.10
CA VAL A 147 -9.27 3.03 -2.09
C VAL A 147 -8.23 3.90 -2.77
N ILE A 148 -7.31 4.52 -2.02
CA ILE A 148 -6.22 5.32 -2.56
C ILE A 148 -5.31 4.45 -3.45
N THR A 149 -4.95 3.25 -2.99
CA THR A 149 -4.15 2.30 -3.78
C THR A 149 -4.83 1.94 -5.10
N PHE A 150 -6.13 1.61 -5.05
CA PHE A 150 -6.92 1.30 -6.24
C PHE A 150 -6.98 2.47 -7.21
N LEU A 151 -7.27 3.68 -6.70
CA LEU A 151 -7.36 4.89 -7.52
C LEU A 151 -6.04 5.21 -8.22
N ARG A 152 -4.89 4.89 -7.62
CA ARG A 152 -3.56 5.16 -8.19
C ARG A 152 -3.12 4.19 -9.29
N LYS A 153 -3.86 3.11 -9.54
CA LYS A 153 -3.56 2.20 -10.65
C LYS A 153 -3.60 2.93 -11.98
N LYS A 154 -2.67 2.60 -12.89
CA LYS A 154 -2.53 3.27 -14.19
C LYS A 154 -3.85 3.26 -14.98
N GLU A 155 -4.53 2.12 -15.00
CA GLU A 155 -5.78 1.92 -15.72
C GLU A 155 -6.90 2.80 -15.17
N VAL A 156 -6.93 2.97 -13.84
CA VAL A 156 -7.90 3.82 -13.14
C VAL A 156 -7.59 5.30 -13.37
N GLN A 157 -6.31 5.69 -13.31
CA GLN A 157 -5.86 7.04 -13.64
C GLN A 157 -6.14 7.40 -15.10
N ASP A 158 -5.94 6.48 -16.03
CA ASP A 158 -6.27 6.65 -17.45
C ASP A 158 -7.77 6.84 -17.65
N HIS A 159 -8.59 6.08 -16.91
CA HIS A 159 -10.04 6.23 -16.92
C HIS A 159 -10.49 7.58 -16.33
N LEU A 160 -9.93 7.99 -15.19
CA LEU A 160 -10.20 9.28 -14.55
C LEU A 160 -9.81 10.47 -15.46
N ARG A 161 -8.66 10.38 -16.14
CA ARG A 161 -8.24 11.38 -17.14
C ARG A 161 -9.23 11.49 -18.30
N ARG A 162 -9.72 10.37 -18.83
CA ARG A 162 -10.77 10.38 -19.87
C ARG A 162 -12.07 11.01 -19.38
N LEU A 163 -12.44 10.78 -18.12
CA LEU A 163 -13.61 11.40 -17.49
C LEU A 163 -13.42 12.88 -17.14
N LYS A 164 -12.19 13.43 -17.27
CA LYS A 164 -11.83 14.79 -16.87
C LYS A 164 -12.20 15.09 -15.41
N VAL A 165 -11.89 14.16 -14.52
CA VAL A 165 -12.13 14.30 -13.08
C VAL A 165 -10.88 14.84 -12.40
N ASP A 166 -10.93 16.11 -11.97
CA ASP A 166 -9.80 16.78 -11.31
C ASP A 166 -9.76 16.49 -9.79
N ASP A 167 -10.92 16.52 -9.12
CA ASP A 167 -11.05 16.12 -7.72
C ASP A 167 -11.77 14.78 -7.61
N VAL A 168 -10.97 13.72 -7.58
CA VAL A 168 -11.47 12.34 -7.54
C VAL A 168 -12.30 12.05 -6.30
N PHE A 169 -11.93 12.57 -5.13
CA PHE A 169 -12.64 12.26 -3.89
C PHE A 169 -13.98 13.00 -3.81
N LYS A 170 -14.03 14.27 -4.20
CA LYS A 170 -15.30 15.00 -4.32
C LYS A 170 -16.21 14.36 -5.35
N TRP A 171 -15.66 14.00 -6.52
CA TRP A 171 -16.42 13.34 -7.57
C TRP A 171 -16.98 11.99 -7.11
N LEU A 172 -16.17 11.15 -6.44
CA LEU A 172 -16.63 9.89 -5.87
C LEU A 172 -17.74 10.10 -4.83
N ALA A 173 -17.56 11.06 -3.91
CA ALA A 173 -18.58 11.40 -2.93
C ALA A 173 -19.91 11.79 -3.60
N ASP A 174 -19.85 12.58 -4.68
CA ASP A 174 -21.04 12.97 -5.45
C ASP A 174 -21.69 11.79 -6.19
N GLN A 175 -20.91 10.89 -6.77
CA GLN A 175 -21.47 9.67 -7.37
C GLN A 175 -22.14 8.79 -6.30
N ILE A 176 -21.53 8.65 -5.12
CA ILE A 176 -22.09 7.85 -4.03
C ILE A 176 -23.34 8.53 -3.44
N ARG A 177 -23.42 9.86 -3.38
CA ARG A 177 -24.67 10.58 -3.06
C ARG A 177 -25.80 10.23 -4.02
N LYS A 178 -25.53 10.17 -5.33
CA LYS A 178 -26.52 9.77 -6.34
C LYS A 178 -26.98 8.33 -6.14
N VAL A 179 -26.07 7.43 -5.76
CA VAL A 179 -26.39 6.03 -5.44
C VAL A 179 -27.28 5.97 -4.21
N LYS A 180 -26.86 6.62 -3.12
CA LYS A 180 -27.58 6.72 -1.85
C LYS A 180 -29.03 7.20 -2.06
N ALA A 181 -29.23 8.20 -2.90
CA ALA A 181 -30.55 8.74 -3.22
C ALA A 181 -31.48 7.72 -3.91
N LYS A 182 -30.94 6.69 -4.56
CA LYS A 182 -31.69 5.61 -5.21
C LYS A 182 -31.92 4.40 -4.31
N VAL A 183 -31.25 4.32 -3.16
CA VAL A 183 -31.36 3.18 -2.25
C VAL A 183 -32.73 3.19 -1.57
N SER A 184 -33.62 2.32 -2.06
CA SER A 184 -34.95 2.07 -1.50
C SER A 184 -35.23 0.57 -1.52
N LYS A 185 -36.21 0.13 -0.71
CA LYS A 185 -36.64 -1.28 -0.66
C LYS A 185 -36.92 -1.85 -2.04
N ALA A 186 -37.75 -1.14 -2.84
CA ALA A 186 -38.13 -1.58 -4.19
C ALA A 186 -36.93 -1.70 -5.14
N VAL A 187 -36.00 -0.74 -5.12
CA VAL A 187 -34.81 -0.77 -5.99
C VAL A 187 -33.86 -1.90 -5.61
N ILE A 188 -33.67 -2.14 -4.31
CA ILE A 188 -32.82 -3.24 -3.81
C ILE A 188 -33.43 -4.60 -4.16
N LEU A 189 -34.74 -4.78 -3.98
CA LEU A 189 -35.44 -6.01 -4.37
C LEU A 189 -35.32 -6.27 -5.87
N SER A 190 -35.55 -5.24 -6.70
CA SER A 190 -35.37 -5.35 -8.15
C SER A 190 -33.93 -5.70 -8.55
N ALA A 191 -32.93 -5.15 -7.85
CA ALA A 191 -31.53 -5.52 -8.05
C ALA A 191 -31.27 -6.98 -7.67
N PHE A 192 -31.87 -7.47 -6.58
CA PHE A 192 -31.78 -8.87 -6.17
C PHE A 192 -32.41 -9.81 -7.21
N ASP A 193 -33.60 -9.47 -7.71
CA ASP A 193 -34.28 -10.26 -8.74
C ASP A 193 -33.46 -10.36 -10.03
N LYS A 194 -32.83 -9.26 -10.45
CA LYS A 194 -31.90 -9.26 -11.59
C LYS A 194 -30.67 -10.12 -11.33
N GLY A 195 -30.07 -10.00 -10.15
CA GLY A 195 -28.92 -10.83 -9.76
C GLY A 195 -29.26 -12.33 -9.74
N ILE A 196 -30.45 -12.70 -9.25
CA ILE A 196 -30.96 -14.07 -9.27
C ILE A 196 -31.16 -14.56 -10.70
N ALA A 197 -31.69 -13.72 -11.60
CA ALA A 197 -31.85 -14.09 -13.01
C ALA A 197 -30.50 -14.38 -13.69
N VAL A 198 -29.49 -13.54 -13.44
CA VAL A 198 -28.11 -13.77 -13.95
C VAL A 198 -27.54 -15.05 -13.36
N MET A 199 -27.63 -15.24 -12.05
CA MET A 199 -27.18 -16.46 -11.36
C MET A 199 -27.81 -17.71 -11.96
N ARG A 200 -29.14 -17.73 -12.15
CA ARG A 200 -29.84 -18.86 -12.78
C ARG A 200 -29.33 -19.12 -14.19
N SER A 201 -29.20 -18.07 -15.01
CA SER A 201 -28.68 -18.22 -16.38
C SER A 201 -27.28 -18.83 -16.46
N LEU A 202 -26.47 -18.67 -15.40
CA LEU A 202 -25.14 -19.25 -15.28
C LEU A 202 -25.18 -20.67 -14.70
N LEU A 203 -25.92 -20.87 -13.61
CA LEU A 203 -25.97 -22.14 -12.86
C LEU A 203 -26.85 -23.20 -13.54
N ASP A 204 -27.87 -22.81 -14.32
CA ASP A 204 -28.71 -23.73 -15.09
C ASP A 204 -27.88 -24.48 -16.17
N LYS A 205 -26.71 -23.96 -16.53
CA LYS A 205 -25.76 -24.64 -17.42
C LYS A 205 -24.96 -25.74 -16.71
N VAL A 206 -24.98 -25.74 -15.37
CA VAL A 206 -24.28 -26.69 -14.48
C VAL A 206 -25.24 -27.75 -13.94
N THR A 207 -26.53 -27.44 -13.79
CA THR A 207 -27.52 -28.33 -13.16
C THR A 207 -27.68 -29.67 -13.88
N TRP A 208 -27.44 -29.72 -15.19
CA TRP A 208 -27.51 -30.94 -16.01
C TRP A 208 -26.25 -31.82 -15.93
N LEU A 209 -25.18 -31.36 -15.29
CA LEU A 209 -23.93 -32.13 -15.18
C LEU A 209 -24.09 -33.33 -14.22
N PRO A 210 -23.52 -34.51 -14.57
CA PRO A 210 -23.67 -35.72 -13.78
C PRO A 210 -23.00 -35.63 -12.40
N GLY A 211 -23.46 -36.47 -11.46
CA GLY A 211 -22.86 -36.61 -10.14
C GLY A 211 -23.40 -35.64 -9.07
N SER A 212 -22.54 -35.20 -8.15
CA SER A 212 -22.94 -34.32 -7.03
C SER A 212 -22.95 -32.84 -7.41
N MET A 213 -22.35 -32.45 -8.54
CA MET A 213 -22.22 -31.06 -8.97
C MET A 213 -23.57 -30.43 -9.35
N GLY A 214 -24.32 -31.05 -10.27
CA GLY A 214 -25.64 -30.54 -10.69
C GLY A 214 -26.62 -30.41 -9.51
N ARG A 215 -26.63 -31.40 -8.61
CA ARG A 215 -27.45 -31.35 -7.37
C ARG A 215 -27.05 -30.21 -6.43
N ARG A 216 -25.75 -29.93 -6.28
CA ARG A 216 -25.27 -28.81 -5.45
C ARG A 216 -25.56 -27.45 -6.11
N ALA A 217 -25.51 -27.37 -7.44
CA ALA A 217 -25.91 -26.16 -8.17
C ALA A 217 -27.39 -25.87 -7.95
N GLN A 218 -28.26 -26.88 -8.06
CA GLN A 218 -29.68 -26.73 -7.77
C GLN A 218 -29.94 -26.32 -6.32
N ALA A 219 -29.30 -26.98 -5.34
CA ALA A 219 -29.42 -26.61 -3.93
C ALA A 219 -28.99 -25.17 -3.65
N THR A 220 -28.00 -24.66 -4.38
CA THR A 220 -27.53 -23.26 -4.28
C THR A 220 -28.59 -22.29 -4.81
N ILE A 221 -29.20 -22.62 -5.95
CA ILE A 221 -30.32 -21.85 -6.51
C ILE A 221 -31.47 -21.80 -5.50
N ASP A 222 -31.87 -22.95 -4.96
CA ASP A 222 -32.98 -23.05 -4.01
C ASP A 222 -32.72 -22.27 -2.72
N MET A 223 -31.48 -22.31 -2.20
CA MET A 223 -31.04 -21.53 -1.04
C MET A 223 -31.20 -20.03 -1.27
N VAL A 224 -30.71 -19.50 -2.39
CA VAL A 224 -30.80 -18.06 -2.71
C VAL A 224 -32.26 -17.64 -2.88
N LEU A 225 -33.10 -18.48 -3.50
CA LEU A 225 -34.54 -18.22 -3.63
C LEU A 225 -35.26 -18.21 -2.28
N SER A 226 -34.87 -19.09 -1.36
CA SER A 226 -35.39 -19.08 0.01
C SER A 226 -35.05 -17.79 0.76
N VAL A 227 -33.82 -17.27 0.59
CA VAL A 227 -33.43 -15.96 1.13
C VAL A 227 -34.24 -14.85 0.47
N ARG A 228 -34.40 -14.87 -0.86
CA ARG A 228 -35.20 -13.85 -1.57
C ARG A 228 -36.64 -13.75 -1.07
N LYS A 229 -37.28 -14.87 -0.72
CA LYS A 229 -38.65 -14.89 -0.15
C LYS A 229 -38.74 -14.17 1.20
N GLN A 230 -37.65 -14.11 1.96
CA GLN A 230 -37.58 -13.43 3.25
C GLN A 230 -37.16 -11.95 3.11
N ALA A 231 -36.63 -11.55 1.95
CA ALA A 231 -35.97 -10.26 1.75
C ALA A 231 -36.91 -9.07 1.97
N ASP A 232 -38.19 -9.21 1.64
CA ASP A 232 -39.20 -8.17 1.82
C ASP A 232 -39.35 -7.73 3.29
N GLN A 233 -39.16 -8.63 4.25
CA GLN A 233 -39.24 -8.31 5.68
C GLN A 233 -37.96 -7.67 6.20
N TRP A 234 -36.80 -8.13 5.73
CA TRP A 234 -35.50 -7.81 6.34
C TRP A 234 -34.76 -6.65 5.69
N ILE A 235 -34.95 -6.42 4.38
CA ILE A 235 -34.30 -5.29 3.68
C ILE A 235 -34.67 -3.97 4.34
N GLU A 236 -35.92 -3.81 4.77
CA GLU A 236 -36.40 -2.58 5.40
C GLU A 236 -35.62 -2.23 6.67
N LYS A 237 -35.31 -3.23 7.51
CA LYS A 237 -34.44 -3.07 8.69
C LYS A 237 -33.00 -2.77 8.33
N ALA A 238 -32.52 -3.28 7.20
CA ALA A 238 -31.15 -3.07 6.73
C ALA A 238 -30.93 -1.69 6.06
N LEU A 239 -31.98 -1.01 5.60
CA LEU A 239 -31.85 0.27 4.88
C LEU A 239 -31.17 1.35 5.72
N ALA A 240 -31.60 1.56 6.98
CA ALA A 240 -31.03 2.61 7.82
C ALA A 240 -29.53 2.39 8.13
N PRO A 241 -29.06 1.20 8.53
CA PRO A 241 -27.63 0.90 8.64
C PRO A 241 -26.85 1.11 7.34
N VAL A 242 -27.41 0.72 6.19
CA VAL A 242 -26.78 0.93 4.88
C VAL A 242 -26.64 2.42 4.57
N GLN A 243 -27.68 3.22 4.85
CA GLN A 243 -27.63 4.67 4.71
C GLN A 243 -26.53 5.29 5.59
N ASN A 244 -26.35 4.78 6.81
CA ASN A 244 -25.27 5.22 7.72
C ASN A 244 -23.88 4.86 7.18
N VAL A 245 -23.71 3.67 6.62
CA VAL A 245 -22.45 3.26 5.95
C VAL A 245 -22.15 4.19 4.78
N LEU A 246 -23.11 4.42 3.89
CA LEU A 246 -22.94 5.32 2.75
C LEU A 246 -22.64 6.76 3.19
N ASN A 247 -23.31 7.26 4.23
CA ASN A 247 -23.03 8.56 4.82
C ASN A 247 -21.60 8.65 5.33
N ARG A 248 -21.12 7.63 6.04
CA ARG A 248 -19.75 7.61 6.56
C ARG A 248 -18.72 7.59 5.43
N VAL A 249 -18.97 6.83 4.36
CA VAL A 249 -18.14 6.81 3.16
C VAL A 249 -18.10 8.19 2.50
N ILE A 250 -19.27 8.81 2.25
CA ILE A 250 -19.38 10.16 1.67
C ILE A 250 -18.61 11.16 2.51
N TRP A 251 -18.87 11.20 3.83
CA TRP A 251 -18.18 12.11 4.75
C TRP A 251 -16.67 11.91 4.71
N ARG A 252 -16.20 10.66 4.68
CA ARG A 252 -14.76 10.37 4.67
C ARG A 252 -14.09 10.82 3.37
N LEU A 253 -14.78 10.67 2.24
CA LEU A 253 -14.31 11.13 0.93
C LEU A 253 -14.31 12.67 0.85
N ASP A 254 -15.37 13.34 1.32
CA ASP A 254 -15.40 14.80 1.39
C ASP A 254 -14.31 15.35 2.32
N TYR A 255 -14.09 14.68 3.46
CA TYR A 255 -13.01 15.02 4.38
C TYR A 255 -11.63 14.88 3.70
N GLU A 256 -11.41 13.82 2.92
CA GLU A 256 -10.16 13.66 2.15
C GLU A 256 -10.00 14.74 1.07
N SER A 257 -11.07 15.05 0.34
CA SER A 257 -11.08 16.14 -0.65
C SER A 257 -10.76 17.49 0.02
N ALA A 258 -11.38 17.79 1.16
CA ALA A 258 -11.14 19.00 1.93
C ALA A 258 -9.68 19.07 2.42
N LEU A 259 -9.12 17.96 2.92
CA LEU A 259 -7.71 17.87 3.28
C LEU A 259 -6.78 18.10 2.07
N GLN A 260 -7.12 17.58 0.89
CA GLN A 260 -6.34 17.82 -0.33
C GLN A 260 -6.43 19.27 -0.83
N ARG A 261 -7.60 19.90 -0.68
CA ARG A 261 -7.85 21.30 -1.09
C ARG A 261 -7.33 22.32 -0.08
N SER A 262 -7.16 21.93 1.19
CA SER A 262 -6.51 22.76 2.21
C SER A 262 -4.97 22.69 2.13
N ALA A 263 -4.42 22.06 1.08
CA ALA A 263 -3.00 22.13 0.78
C ALA A 263 -2.60 23.53 0.27
N ILE A 264 -1.57 24.06 0.93
CA ILE A 264 -0.89 25.33 0.71
C ILE A 264 -0.52 25.50 -0.77
N VAL A 265 -1.00 26.58 -1.39
CA VAL A 265 -0.54 27.06 -2.70
C VAL A 265 0.99 27.26 -2.64
N ASN A 266 1.74 26.64 -3.57
CA ASN A 266 3.21 26.56 -3.67
C ASN A 266 3.95 25.36 -3.03
N ALA A 267 3.29 24.23 -2.73
CA ALA A 267 4.02 23.05 -2.25
C ALA A 267 4.54 22.15 -3.40
N ARG A 268 5.86 22.16 -3.65
CA ARG A 268 6.57 21.18 -4.49
C ARG A 268 6.59 19.82 -3.75
N ASN A 269 5.48 19.08 -3.80
CA ASN A 269 5.25 17.95 -2.91
C ASN A 269 6.05 16.68 -3.27
N VAL A 270 6.94 16.26 -2.36
CA VAL A 270 7.42 14.87 -2.25
C VAL A 270 6.69 14.18 -1.10
N HIS A 271 6.34 12.93 -1.33
CA HIS A 271 5.35 12.17 -0.60
C HIS A 271 5.98 11.31 0.53
N PHE A 272 5.41 11.35 1.74
CA PHE A 272 5.92 10.61 2.91
C PHE A 272 5.19 9.29 3.17
N ARG A 273 5.98 8.23 3.36
CA ARG A 273 5.67 7.12 4.28
C ARG A 273 6.81 7.01 5.29
N GLY A 274 6.48 6.81 6.56
CA GLY A 274 7.49 6.59 7.60
C GLY A 274 8.32 5.33 7.36
N VAL A 275 9.32 5.13 8.21
CA VAL A 275 10.06 3.86 8.30
C VAL A 275 9.10 2.68 8.54
N LEU A 276 9.43 1.51 7.99
CA LEU A 276 8.71 0.28 8.34
C LEU A 276 8.97 -0.02 9.82
N PRO A 277 7.95 -0.16 10.68
CA PRO A 277 8.18 -0.55 12.07
C PRO A 277 9.01 -1.84 12.13
N GLU A 278 9.98 -1.91 13.05
CA GLU A 278 10.92 -3.04 13.11
C GLU A 278 10.22 -4.40 13.16
N THR A 279 9.11 -4.52 13.91
CA THR A 279 8.29 -5.74 13.95
C THR A 279 7.79 -6.15 12.56
N ARG A 280 7.31 -5.18 11.75
CA ARG A 280 6.84 -5.45 10.39
C ARG A 280 8.00 -5.78 9.45
N ALA A 281 9.15 -5.12 9.62
CA ALA A 281 10.37 -5.46 8.87
C ALA A 281 10.81 -6.90 9.17
N LEU A 282 10.80 -7.30 10.44
CA LEU A 282 11.10 -8.67 10.85
C LEU A 282 10.08 -9.67 10.28
N THR A 283 8.78 -9.36 10.31
CA THR A 283 7.76 -10.20 9.69
C THR A 283 8.04 -10.37 8.20
N LEU A 284 8.23 -9.28 7.45
CA LEU A 284 8.56 -9.31 6.03
C LEU A 284 9.76 -10.23 5.74
N MET A 285 10.87 -10.03 6.47
CA MET A 285 12.10 -10.78 6.28
C MET A 285 11.95 -12.28 6.61
N LYS A 286 11.06 -12.63 7.55
CA LYS A 286 10.84 -14.02 7.97
C LYS A 286 9.83 -14.77 7.11
N THR A 287 8.77 -14.11 6.66
CA THR A 287 7.60 -14.80 6.08
C THR A 287 7.55 -14.76 4.56
N THR A 288 8.23 -13.80 3.91
CA THR A 288 8.18 -13.64 2.45
C THR A 288 8.95 -14.76 1.74
N LYS A 289 8.30 -15.39 0.75
CA LYS A 289 8.90 -16.41 -0.12
C LYS A 289 8.63 -16.08 -1.61
N PRO A 290 9.67 -16.05 -2.48
CA PRO A 290 11.10 -16.13 -2.15
C PRO A 290 11.53 -14.96 -1.25
N ARG A 291 12.62 -15.15 -0.49
CA ARG A 291 13.16 -14.08 0.37
C ARG A 291 13.51 -12.84 -0.48
N PRO A 292 13.46 -11.62 0.11
CA PRO A 292 13.92 -10.43 -0.59
C PRO A 292 15.35 -10.61 -1.13
N SER A 293 15.59 -10.19 -2.38
CA SER A 293 16.88 -10.38 -3.07
C SER A 293 18.07 -9.68 -2.37
N TRP A 294 17.77 -8.66 -1.56
CA TRP A 294 18.76 -7.95 -0.74
C TRP A 294 19.14 -8.66 0.56
N LEU A 295 18.42 -9.72 0.96
CA LEU A 295 18.62 -10.42 2.21
C LEU A 295 19.36 -11.74 1.99
N SER A 296 20.52 -11.90 2.63
CA SER A 296 21.33 -13.12 2.55
C SER A 296 21.02 -14.08 3.69
N GLU A 297 21.19 -15.38 3.43
CA GLU A 297 20.87 -16.44 4.39
C GLU A 297 21.96 -16.64 5.44
N GLY A 298 21.55 -16.93 6.67
CA GLY A 298 22.46 -17.23 7.76
C GLY A 298 23.04 -15.98 8.43
N ARG A 299 23.82 -16.22 9.49
CA ARG A 299 24.46 -15.17 10.30
C ARG A 299 25.97 -15.07 10.08
N ALA A 300 26.56 -15.98 9.30
CA ALA A 300 27.96 -15.89 8.91
C ALA A 300 28.12 -14.72 7.94
N VAL A 301 29.12 -13.88 8.20
CA VAL A 301 29.35 -12.64 7.46
C VAL A 301 30.76 -12.59 6.91
N GLU A 302 30.91 -12.07 5.69
CA GLU A 302 32.22 -11.88 5.04
C GLU A 302 32.89 -10.58 5.51
N TRP A 303 32.12 -9.49 5.64
CA TRP A 303 32.63 -8.14 5.91
C TRP A 303 32.45 -7.79 7.39
N SER A 304 33.27 -8.37 8.26
CA SER A 304 33.20 -8.15 9.72
C SER A 304 33.40 -6.67 10.12
N GLU A 305 32.85 -6.24 11.25
CA GLU A 305 33.01 -4.87 11.76
C GLU A 305 34.49 -4.51 11.99
N GLN A 306 34.84 -3.26 11.67
CA GLN A 306 36.14 -2.68 11.95
C GLN A 306 36.43 -2.77 13.45
N ASN A 307 37.64 -3.22 13.78
CA ASN A 307 38.07 -3.30 15.16
C ASN A 307 38.03 -1.91 15.82
N LEU A 308 37.22 -1.78 16.88
CA LEU A 308 36.94 -0.51 17.53
C LEU A 308 38.21 0.16 18.10
N ARG A 309 39.12 -0.62 18.70
CA ARG A 309 40.38 -0.10 19.27
C ARG A 309 41.27 0.47 18.17
N ASN A 310 41.46 -0.29 17.08
CA ASN A 310 42.27 0.14 15.96
C ASN A 310 41.66 1.36 15.25
N GLY A 311 40.34 1.37 15.08
CA GLY A 311 39.60 2.50 14.52
C GLY A 311 39.76 3.77 15.35
N LYS A 312 39.60 3.70 16.68
CA LYS A 312 39.78 4.85 17.58
C LYS A 312 41.20 5.43 17.49
N VAL A 313 42.22 4.57 17.46
CA VAL A 313 43.61 5.01 17.30
C VAL A 313 43.83 5.69 15.94
N ALA A 314 43.28 5.14 14.86
CA ALA A 314 43.37 5.75 13.53
C ALA A 314 42.69 7.12 13.48
N VAL A 315 41.50 7.27 14.08
CA VAL A 315 40.78 8.54 14.18
C VAL A 315 41.59 9.56 14.95
N GLN A 316 42.06 9.21 16.14
CA GLN A 316 42.83 10.12 17.00
C GLN A 316 44.07 10.69 16.28
N ARG A 317 44.80 9.84 15.55
CA ARG A 317 45.98 10.26 14.77
C ARG A 317 45.67 11.26 13.64
N LYS A 318 44.43 11.29 13.15
CA LYS A 318 44.01 12.16 12.03
C LYS A 318 43.14 13.34 12.46
N MET A 319 42.73 13.40 13.72
CA MET A 319 41.97 14.53 14.26
C MET A 319 42.79 15.82 14.25
N GLU A 320 44.07 15.76 14.63
CA GLU A 320 44.99 16.91 14.57
C GLU A 320 45.18 17.41 13.14
N ASP A 321 45.15 16.48 12.17
CA ASP A 321 45.19 16.80 10.74
C ASP A 321 43.83 17.33 10.21
N GLY A 322 42.80 17.48 11.04
CA GLY A 322 41.51 18.08 10.69
C GLY A 322 40.47 17.12 10.09
N TRP A 323 40.64 15.80 10.21
CA TRP A 323 39.57 14.82 9.91
C TRP A 323 38.51 14.80 11.01
N CYS A 324 37.28 14.46 10.66
CA CYS A 324 36.18 14.42 11.64
C CYS A 324 36.32 13.26 12.62
N GLU A 325 35.89 13.49 13.85
CA GLU A 325 35.71 12.44 14.86
C GLU A 325 34.57 11.48 14.47
N LEU A 326 34.80 10.19 14.67
CA LEU A 326 33.83 9.12 14.44
C LEU A 326 33.32 8.56 15.78
N SER A 327 32.01 8.31 15.87
CA SER A 327 31.45 7.54 16.99
C SER A 327 31.82 6.06 16.90
N ASP A 328 31.66 5.32 18.00
CA ASP A 328 31.87 3.85 18.02
C ASP A 328 31.04 3.15 16.95
N GLN A 329 29.81 3.63 16.70
CA GLN A 329 28.94 3.10 15.66
C GLN A 329 29.45 3.41 14.25
N ASN A 330 29.99 4.61 14.00
CA ASN A 330 30.58 4.94 12.70
C ASN A 330 31.84 4.11 12.42
N ILE A 331 32.64 3.82 13.45
CA ILE A 331 33.80 2.95 13.30
C ILE A 331 33.33 1.54 12.92
N LYS A 332 32.42 0.97 13.69
CA LYS A 332 31.89 -0.40 13.45
C LYS A 332 31.14 -0.54 12.13
N SER A 333 30.57 0.53 11.58
CA SER A 333 29.87 0.45 10.29
C SER A 333 30.80 0.19 9.12
N PHE A 334 32.11 0.40 9.26
CA PHE A 334 33.11 -0.01 8.27
C PHE A 334 33.57 -1.43 8.52
N HIS A 335 33.93 -2.17 7.46
CA HIS A 335 34.77 -3.35 7.58
C HIS A 335 36.24 -2.96 7.80
N SER A 336 36.70 -2.00 7.00
CA SER A 336 37.96 -1.28 7.18
C SER A 336 37.78 0.17 6.76
N MET A 337 38.58 1.07 7.32
CA MET A 337 38.44 2.50 7.07
C MET A 337 39.79 3.18 6.86
N LYS A 338 39.81 4.16 5.95
CA LYS A 338 40.96 5.02 5.70
C LYS A 338 40.53 6.48 5.64
N ALA A 339 41.42 7.35 6.12
CA ALA A 339 41.30 8.79 5.94
C ALA A 339 41.51 9.13 4.45
N VAL A 340 40.60 9.89 3.87
CA VAL A 340 40.66 10.37 2.48
C VAL A 340 40.44 11.87 2.39
N SER A 341 41.03 12.49 1.37
CA SER A 341 40.77 13.87 0.95
C SER A 341 40.06 13.83 -0.40
N ILE A 342 38.89 14.46 -0.48
CA ILE A 342 38.04 14.50 -1.68
C ILE A 342 38.09 15.92 -2.21
N THR A 343 38.87 16.15 -3.26
CA THR A 343 39.01 17.46 -3.90
C THR A 343 37.97 17.63 -5.00
N GLY A 344 37.29 18.78 -5.02
CA GLY A 344 36.27 19.07 -6.01
C GLY A 344 36.83 19.42 -7.40
N PRO A 345 36.00 19.36 -8.46
CA PRO A 345 34.57 19.10 -8.43
C PRO A 345 34.26 17.62 -8.15
N ALA A 346 33.47 17.34 -7.13
CA ALA A 346 33.09 15.98 -6.75
C ALA A 346 31.66 15.93 -6.20
N LYS A 347 31.01 14.77 -6.31
CA LYS A 347 29.66 14.54 -5.79
C LYS A 347 29.62 13.38 -4.81
N LEU A 348 28.83 13.55 -3.76
CA LEU A 348 28.52 12.51 -2.78
C LEU A 348 27.01 12.37 -2.70
N TYR A 349 26.53 11.14 -2.58
CA TYR A 349 25.11 10.82 -2.62
C TYR A 349 24.67 10.28 -1.26
N ARG A 350 23.44 10.53 -0.86
CA ARG A 350 22.86 9.90 0.34
C ARG A 350 21.42 9.54 0.07
N VAL A 351 21.11 8.26 0.19
CA VAL A 351 19.72 7.79 0.23
C VAL A 351 19.13 8.15 1.58
N THR A 352 17.96 8.79 1.57
CA THR A 352 17.27 9.34 2.72
C THR A 352 15.75 9.16 2.56
N SER A 353 15.01 9.72 3.49
CA SER A 353 13.56 9.82 3.45
C SER A 353 13.12 11.13 4.09
N PRO A 354 11.83 11.46 4.05
CA PRO A 354 11.38 12.66 4.75
C PRO A 354 11.59 12.60 6.26
N SER A 355 11.65 11.40 6.87
CA SER A 355 11.92 11.24 8.31
C SER A 355 13.39 11.20 8.69
N ASN A 356 14.30 11.20 7.72
CA ASN A 356 15.73 11.11 7.98
C ASN A 356 16.41 12.42 7.55
N GLY A 357 17.39 12.90 8.31
CA GLY A 357 18.15 14.09 7.94
C GLY A 357 18.92 13.91 6.63
N ALA A 358 18.94 14.95 5.79
CA ALA A 358 19.79 15.06 4.62
C ALA A 358 21.27 15.17 5.02
N MET A 359 21.55 15.75 6.18
CA MET A 359 22.90 15.99 6.71
C MET A 359 23.44 14.86 7.59
N GLY A 360 22.95 13.63 7.45
CA GLY A 360 23.49 12.51 8.25
C GLY A 360 24.89 12.10 7.79
N ASP A 361 25.58 11.33 8.64
CA ASP A 361 27.03 11.12 8.50
C ASP A 361 27.45 10.17 7.38
N CYS A 362 26.59 9.21 6.99
CA CYS A 362 26.91 8.19 5.98
C CYS A 362 26.54 8.64 4.55
N TRP A 363 27.52 8.66 3.67
CA TRP A 363 27.42 9.07 2.27
C TRP A 363 27.94 7.96 1.34
N ILE A 364 27.52 8.04 0.10
CA ILE A 364 27.84 7.11 -0.98
C ILE A 364 28.77 7.84 -1.94
N PRO A 365 29.99 7.33 -2.18
CA PRO A 365 30.85 7.89 -3.21
C PRO A 365 30.24 7.72 -4.60
N GLU A 366 30.54 8.64 -5.52
CA GLU A 366 29.94 8.66 -6.86
C GLU A 366 30.13 7.36 -7.65
N ASP A 367 31.31 6.72 -7.54
CA ASP A 367 31.57 5.44 -8.20
C ASP A 367 30.61 4.32 -7.72
N VAL A 368 30.30 4.30 -6.42
CA VAL A 368 29.34 3.35 -5.84
C VAL A 368 27.90 3.76 -6.19
N TRP A 369 27.58 5.05 -6.23
CA TRP A 369 26.26 5.52 -6.66
C TRP A 369 25.96 5.10 -8.10
N VAL A 370 26.90 5.32 -9.02
CA VAL A 370 26.80 4.87 -10.43
C VAL A 370 26.61 3.35 -10.50
N LYS A 371 27.33 2.59 -9.67
CA LYS A 371 27.16 1.13 -9.57
C LYS A 371 25.77 0.73 -9.07
N ILE A 372 25.20 1.45 -8.09
CA ILE A 372 23.84 1.24 -7.60
C ILE A 372 22.83 1.47 -8.72
N VAL A 373 22.85 2.66 -9.35
CA VAL A 373 21.81 3.02 -10.35
C VAL A 373 21.85 2.15 -11.61
N ASN A 374 23.02 1.59 -11.94
CA ASN A 374 23.18 0.67 -13.07
C ASN A 374 22.91 -0.80 -12.70
N SER A 375 22.61 -1.11 -11.43
CA SER A 375 22.25 -2.47 -11.03
C SER A 375 20.84 -2.83 -11.54
N PRO A 376 20.55 -4.11 -11.83
CA PRO A 376 19.20 -4.55 -12.24
C PRO A 376 18.10 -4.21 -11.23
N ASP A 377 18.48 -4.16 -9.95
CA ASP A 377 17.64 -3.72 -8.84
C ASP A 377 18.46 -2.78 -7.93
N PRO A 378 18.47 -1.46 -8.22
CA PRO A 378 19.26 -0.48 -7.49
C PRO A 378 18.97 -0.44 -5.99
N LYS A 379 17.68 -0.57 -5.63
CA LYS A 379 17.25 -0.60 -4.24
C LYS A 379 17.83 -1.79 -3.50
N SER A 380 17.72 -2.98 -4.09
CA SER A 380 18.26 -4.19 -3.47
C SER A 380 19.78 -4.16 -3.39
N ALA A 381 20.46 -3.63 -4.42
CA ALA A 381 21.91 -3.45 -4.40
C ALA A 381 22.34 -2.50 -3.27
N TRP A 382 21.66 -1.35 -3.13
CA TRP A 382 21.91 -0.41 -2.05
C TRP A 382 21.70 -1.04 -0.67
N ARG A 383 20.57 -1.71 -0.43
CA ARG A 383 20.30 -2.38 0.85
C ARG A 383 21.32 -3.45 1.18
N LYS A 384 21.62 -4.32 0.21
CA LYS A 384 22.48 -5.47 0.38
C LYS A 384 23.93 -5.06 0.66
N TYR A 385 24.49 -4.21 -0.20
CA TYR A 385 25.93 -3.94 -0.21
C TYR A 385 26.37 -2.71 0.57
N LEU A 386 25.46 -1.78 0.86
CA LEU A 386 25.69 -0.73 1.87
C LEU A 386 25.04 -1.03 3.21
N ALA A 387 24.49 -2.24 3.35
CA ALA A 387 23.97 -2.83 4.59
C ALA A 387 22.97 -1.93 5.35
N VAL A 388 21.93 -1.48 4.65
CA VAL A 388 20.89 -0.59 5.22
C VAL A 388 19.55 -1.29 5.39
N TRP A 389 19.13 -1.46 6.64
CA TRP A 389 17.84 -2.07 6.97
C TRP A 389 16.63 -1.19 6.61
N PRO A 390 15.47 -1.79 6.25
CA PRO A 390 14.25 -1.05 5.92
C PRO A 390 13.62 -0.31 7.10
N ASP A 391 13.85 -0.77 8.34
CA ASP A 391 13.42 -0.07 9.54
C ASP A 391 14.30 1.14 9.89
N TRP A 392 15.50 1.24 9.32
CA TRP A 392 16.38 2.41 9.48
C TRP A 392 16.11 3.48 8.43
N ASN A 393 15.88 3.06 7.18
CA ASN A 393 15.71 3.97 6.06
C ASN A 393 14.76 3.39 4.99
N PRO A 394 13.64 4.10 4.69
CA PRO A 394 12.62 3.67 3.74
C PRO A 394 12.86 4.22 2.34
N ASP A 395 14.12 4.45 1.94
CA ASP A 395 14.64 4.49 0.55
C ASP A 395 13.94 5.35 -0.54
N SER A 396 13.08 6.25 -0.11
CA SER A 396 12.19 7.04 -0.96
C SER A 396 12.85 8.26 -1.61
N GLN A 397 13.99 8.72 -1.09
CA GLN A 397 14.63 9.95 -1.53
C GLN A 397 16.14 9.84 -1.57
N PHE A 398 16.80 10.74 -2.30
CA PHE A 398 18.23 10.95 -2.17
C PHE A 398 18.58 12.43 -2.21
N VAL A 399 19.73 12.77 -1.64
CA VAL A 399 20.33 14.11 -1.71
C VAL A 399 21.74 13.99 -2.27
N VAL A 400 22.22 15.09 -2.85
CA VAL A 400 23.56 15.18 -3.44
C VAL A 400 24.32 16.29 -2.73
N MET A 401 25.47 15.98 -2.13
CA MET A 401 26.43 16.99 -1.71
C MET A 401 27.40 17.24 -2.85
N GLU A 402 27.56 18.51 -3.21
CA GLU A 402 28.55 18.96 -4.18
C GLU A 402 29.77 19.52 -3.44
N VAL A 403 30.97 19.03 -3.78
CA VAL A 403 32.24 19.62 -3.37
C VAL A 403 32.74 20.50 -4.51
N PRO A 404 32.72 21.84 -4.37
CA PRO A 404 33.11 22.75 -5.45
C PRO A 404 34.57 22.61 -5.86
N ALA A 405 34.88 23.00 -7.10
CA ALA A 405 36.26 23.04 -7.59
C ALA A 405 37.17 23.86 -6.66
N GLY A 406 38.36 23.32 -6.37
CA GLY A 406 39.32 23.94 -5.46
C GLY A 406 39.05 23.73 -3.96
N GLN A 407 37.90 23.18 -3.58
CA GLN A 407 37.63 22.79 -2.20
C GLN A 407 38.02 21.33 -1.95
N THR A 408 38.43 21.02 -0.72
CA THR A 408 38.77 19.65 -0.30
C THR A 408 37.99 19.26 0.94
N LEU A 409 37.25 18.15 0.85
CA LEU A 409 36.53 17.54 1.95
C LEU A 409 37.37 16.42 2.58
N LYS A 410 37.62 16.50 3.88
CA LYS A 410 38.28 15.44 4.66
C LYS A 410 37.23 14.46 5.19
N ALA A 411 37.35 13.20 4.83
CA ALA A 411 36.38 12.17 5.16
C ALA A 411 37.04 10.81 5.44
N TRP A 412 36.24 9.86 5.91
CA TRP A 412 36.62 8.46 6.07
C TRP A 412 35.96 7.63 4.98
N ARG A 413 36.71 6.78 4.27
CA ARG A 413 36.16 5.90 3.23
C ARG A 413 36.55 4.45 3.51
N GLY A 414 35.65 3.53 3.18
CA GLY A 414 35.93 2.11 3.17
C GLY A 414 34.67 1.25 3.05
N PRO A 415 34.81 -0.08 2.95
CA PRO A 415 33.68 -0.97 2.72
C PRO A 415 32.73 -0.97 3.92
N ALA A 416 31.42 -1.05 3.68
CA ALA A 416 30.44 -1.25 4.73
C ALA A 416 30.60 -2.63 5.39
N ALA A 417 30.55 -2.68 6.72
CA ALA A 417 30.47 -3.94 7.44
C ALA A 417 29.09 -4.60 7.22
N SER A 418 29.09 -5.93 7.16
CA SER A 418 27.87 -6.73 7.15
C SER A 418 27.00 -6.42 8.37
N GLN A 419 25.68 -6.49 8.21
CA GLN A 419 24.74 -6.23 9.30
C GLN A 419 23.93 -7.47 9.65
N VAL A 420 23.85 -7.76 10.95
CA VAL A 420 23.06 -8.85 11.52
C VAL A 420 22.18 -8.30 12.63
N LYS A 421 20.89 -8.68 12.66
CA LYS A 421 20.00 -8.32 13.78
C LYS A 421 20.38 -9.12 15.05
N PRO A 422 20.11 -8.58 16.26
CA PRO A 422 20.35 -9.30 17.51
C PRO A 422 19.70 -10.69 17.51
N GLU A 423 20.29 -11.67 18.21
CA GLU A 423 19.75 -13.04 18.24
C GLU A 423 18.30 -13.10 18.74
N THR A 424 17.95 -12.22 19.69
CA THR A 424 16.59 -12.04 20.22
C THR A 424 15.55 -11.71 19.15
N SER A 425 15.97 -11.20 17.99
CA SER A 425 15.06 -10.96 16.86
C SER A 425 14.57 -12.26 16.20
N GLY A 426 15.27 -13.39 16.40
CA GLY A 426 14.99 -14.67 15.76
C GLY A 426 15.14 -14.65 14.23
N LEU A 427 15.91 -13.69 13.67
CA LEU A 427 16.22 -13.62 12.25
C LEU A 427 17.57 -14.30 11.97
N SER A 428 17.57 -15.34 11.13
CA SER A 428 18.77 -16.03 10.64
C SER A 428 19.11 -15.56 9.22
N ALA A 429 19.48 -14.29 9.12
CA ALA A 429 19.81 -13.63 7.86
C ALA A 429 20.68 -12.38 8.13
N HIS A 430 21.34 -11.89 7.10
CA HIS A 430 22.22 -10.71 7.18
C HIS A 430 22.17 -9.87 5.90
N LEU A 431 22.67 -8.63 6.00
CA LEU A 431 23.03 -7.80 4.84
C LEU A 431 24.54 -7.91 4.63
N GLU A 432 24.95 -8.10 3.37
CA GLU A 432 26.35 -8.42 3.01
C GLU A 432 27.33 -7.31 3.37
N GLY A 433 26.99 -6.04 3.09
CA GLY A 433 27.98 -4.98 3.10
C GLY A 433 28.96 -5.09 1.92
N GLY A 434 30.19 -4.58 2.12
CA GLY A 434 31.30 -4.72 1.19
C GLY A 434 31.42 -3.63 0.12
N TRP A 435 30.42 -2.76 -0.08
CA TRP A 435 30.61 -1.57 -0.95
C TRP A 435 31.09 -0.37 -0.14
N ASP A 436 31.90 0.47 -0.78
CA ASP A 436 32.47 1.64 -0.14
C ASP A 436 31.39 2.63 0.28
N GLN A 437 31.50 3.10 1.53
CA GLN A 437 30.79 4.26 2.04
C GLN A 437 31.79 5.33 2.43
N ILE A 438 31.31 6.56 2.57
CA ILE A 438 32.05 7.69 3.10
C ILE A 438 31.37 8.19 4.36
N ILE A 439 32.13 8.43 5.42
CA ILE A 439 31.64 9.10 6.62
C ILE A 439 32.37 10.41 6.81
N PHE A 440 31.60 11.50 6.89
CA PHE A 440 32.06 12.80 7.35
C PHE A 440 30.93 13.53 8.06
N LYS A 441 31.29 14.49 8.89
CA LYS A 441 30.33 15.37 9.55
C LYS A 441 30.29 16.70 8.82
N VAL A 442 29.12 17.06 8.30
CA VAL A 442 28.86 18.40 7.77
C VAL A 442 29.03 19.39 8.93
N LYS A 443 29.96 20.34 8.83
CA LYS A 443 30.19 21.35 9.89
C LYS A 443 29.07 22.41 9.84
N GLY A 444 28.43 22.69 10.98
CA GLY A 444 27.42 23.76 11.11
C GLY A 444 26.25 23.36 12.00
N SER A 445 25.56 24.35 12.58
CA SER A 445 24.37 24.20 13.44
C SER A 445 23.04 24.20 12.66
N GLU A 446 23.08 24.28 11.33
CA GLU A 446 21.89 24.40 10.51
C GLU A 446 21.27 23.03 10.21
N PHE A 447 20.78 22.35 11.25
CA PHE A 447 19.96 21.17 11.04
C PHE A 447 18.84 21.44 10.04
N ASP A 448 18.47 20.42 9.24
CA ASP A 448 17.28 20.49 8.39
C ASP A 448 16.08 21.04 9.18
N THR A 449 15.37 22.00 8.59
CA THR A 449 14.09 22.44 9.16
C THR A 449 13.16 21.25 9.17
N THR A 450 12.74 20.84 10.36
CA THR A 450 12.01 19.59 10.59
C THR A 450 10.83 19.84 11.52
N ARG A 451 9.67 19.29 11.16
CA ARG A 451 8.48 19.21 12.01
C ARG A 451 8.36 17.83 12.63
N TYR A 452 7.90 17.76 13.86
CA TYR A 452 7.70 16.49 14.58
C TYR A 452 6.21 16.24 14.75
N PHE A 453 5.69 15.24 14.06
CA PHE A 453 4.27 14.90 14.11
C PHE A 453 4.03 13.72 15.04
N MET A 454 2.96 13.78 15.84
CA MET A 454 2.57 12.65 16.68
C MET A 454 2.07 11.50 15.79
N ARG A 455 2.58 10.30 16.02
CA ARG A 455 2.12 9.06 15.39
C ARG A 455 0.81 8.60 16.03
N GLY A 456 -0.16 8.19 15.22
CA GLY A 456 -1.42 7.61 15.67
C GLY A 456 -1.92 6.48 14.75
N GLY A 457 -3.13 5.98 15.02
CA GLY A 457 -3.78 4.94 14.20
C GLY A 457 -3.43 3.48 14.55
N GLY A 458 -3.16 3.16 15.82
CA GLY A 458 -2.91 1.79 16.30
C GLY A 458 -1.55 1.19 15.92
N ASN A 459 -1.01 1.56 14.76
CA ASN A 459 0.29 1.11 14.22
C ASN A 459 1.20 2.27 13.77
N GLY A 460 0.88 3.52 14.14
CA GLY A 460 1.67 4.71 13.76
C GLY A 460 1.54 5.12 12.30
N GLU A 461 0.47 4.69 11.62
CA GLU A 461 0.22 4.90 10.19
C GLU A 461 -0.34 6.30 9.88
N LYS A 462 -0.78 7.04 10.91
CA LYS A 462 -1.29 8.41 10.78
C LYS A 462 -0.33 9.38 11.47
N LEU A 463 -0.06 10.51 10.84
CA LEU A 463 0.60 11.65 11.45
C LEU A 463 -0.43 12.73 11.76
N HIS A 464 -0.49 13.17 13.02
CA HIS A 464 -1.46 14.16 13.48
C HIS A 464 -0.89 15.59 13.37
N PRO A 465 -1.47 16.46 12.52
CA PRO A 465 -1.15 17.89 12.54
C PRO A 465 -1.85 18.61 13.72
N PRO A 466 -1.32 19.76 14.19
CA PRO A 466 -0.07 20.39 13.75
C PRO A 466 1.17 19.68 14.32
N GLY A 467 2.28 19.74 13.59
CA GLY A 467 3.57 19.20 14.05
C GLY A 467 4.33 20.19 14.94
N LEU A 468 5.07 19.67 15.91
CA LEU A 468 5.95 20.46 16.79
C LEU A 468 7.20 20.92 16.03
N THR A 469 7.72 22.08 16.41
CA THR A 469 9.09 22.50 16.08
C THR A 469 10.11 21.62 16.81
N ARG A 470 11.38 21.69 16.38
CA ARG A 470 12.47 20.99 17.06
C ARG A 470 12.62 21.41 18.52
N GLU A 471 12.47 22.69 18.83
CA GLU A 471 12.58 23.22 20.19
C GLU A 471 11.45 22.71 21.08
N GLU A 472 10.20 22.72 20.59
CA GLU A 472 9.05 22.17 21.31
C GLU A 472 9.20 20.67 21.54
N TRP A 473 9.62 19.91 20.52
CA TRP A 473 9.88 18.48 20.65
C TRP A 473 11.02 18.18 21.63
N ALA A 474 12.08 18.99 21.62
CA ALA A 474 13.20 18.84 22.55
C ALA A 474 12.79 19.10 24.02
N LYS A 475 11.74 19.87 24.29
CA LYS A 475 11.20 20.06 25.64
C LYS A 475 10.41 18.85 26.16
N LEU A 476 10.02 17.90 25.28
CA LEU A 476 9.32 16.68 25.70
C LEU A 476 10.24 15.71 26.46
N THR A 477 9.65 14.92 27.36
CA THR A 477 10.35 13.80 28.02
C THR A 477 10.75 12.73 27.00
N PRO A 478 11.84 11.97 27.24
CA PRO A 478 12.27 10.91 26.32
C PRO A 478 11.16 9.92 25.96
N ALA A 479 10.34 9.52 26.94
CA ALA A 479 9.19 8.63 26.72
C ALA A 479 8.14 9.23 25.76
N LYS A 480 7.85 10.53 25.87
CA LYS A 480 6.91 11.23 24.98
C LYS A 480 7.47 11.43 23.58
N ARG A 481 8.79 11.65 23.44
CA ARG A 481 9.43 11.83 22.13
C ARG A 481 9.27 10.61 21.23
N ILE A 482 9.20 9.40 21.81
CA ILE A 482 8.96 8.15 21.07
C ILE A 482 7.62 8.19 20.32
N ALA A 483 6.61 8.93 20.79
CA ALA A 483 5.34 9.03 20.07
C ALA A 483 5.42 9.88 18.79
N TYR A 484 6.52 10.60 18.55
CA TYR A 484 6.64 11.53 17.43
C TYR A 484 7.55 10.99 16.32
N THR A 485 7.35 11.49 15.10
CA THR A 485 8.22 11.22 13.95
C THR A 485 8.60 12.54 13.30
N PRO A 486 9.90 12.78 13.08
CA PRO A 486 10.36 13.94 12.33
C PRO A 486 9.93 13.83 10.86
N VAL A 487 9.64 14.97 10.25
CA VAL A 487 9.42 15.15 8.83
C VAL A 487 10.16 16.42 8.43
N ARG A 488 11.21 16.28 7.62
CA ARG A 488 11.97 17.40 7.08
C ARG A 488 11.07 18.25 6.18
N GLU A 489 11.13 19.56 6.31
CA GLU A 489 10.46 20.54 5.45
C GLU A 489 11.46 21.19 4.48
N ARG A 490 12.69 21.46 4.94
CA ARG A 490 13.72 22.14 4.14
C ARG A 490 15.12 21.66 4.53
N ILE A 491 15.98 21.53 3.52
CA ILE A 491 17.42 21.37 3.69
C ILE A 491 18.04 22.76 3.80
N ASN A 492 18.82 23.01 4.86
CA ASN A 492 19.40 24.33 5.09
C ASN A 492 20.80 24.49 4.50
N HIS A 493 21.57 23.40 4.42
CA HIS A 493 22.94 23.44 3.95
C HIS A 493 23.03 23.74 2.44
N GLU A 494 23.74 24.82 2.10
CA GLU A 494 23.81 25.36 0.73
C GLU A 494 24.44 24.39 -0.28
N GLY A 495 25.39 23.57 0.15
CA GLY A 495 26.06 22.57 -0.69
C GLY A 495 25.31 21.25 -0.88
N ILE A 496 24.10 21.10 -0.31
CA ILE A 496 23.29 19.88 -0.46
C ILE A 496 22.07 20.17 -1.35
N ARG A 497 22.01 19.50 -2.50
CA ARG A 497 20.89 19.51 -3.44
C ARG A 497 19.90 18.39 -3.15
N GLY A 498 18.63 18.63 -3.48
CA GLY A 498 17.53 17.68 -3.26
C GLY A 498 16.54 18.17 -2.19
N PRO A 499 15.69 17.29 -1.63
CA PRO A 499 15.65 15.86 -1.92
C PRO A 499 15.08 15.57 -3.31
N PHE A 500 15.64 14.57 -3.96
CA PHE A 500 15.17 13.98 -5.22
C PHE A 500 14.52 12.63 -4.94
N ASP A 501 13.62 12.20 -5.82
CA ASP A 501 12.96 10.90 -5.74
C ASP A 501 13.92 9.81 -6.27
N THR A 502 14.10 8.71 -5.54
CA THR A 502 14.95 7.60 -6.00
C THR A 502 14.35 6.85 -7.18
N GLY A 503 13.02 6.88 -7.35
CA GLY A 503 12.29 6.08 -8.32
C GLY A 503 12.25 4.58 -7.98
N TRP A 504 12.72 4.18 -6.79
CA TRP A 504 12.86 2.78 -6.40
C TRP A 504 11.55 2.12 -5.93
N GLY A 505 10.52 2.94 -5.68
CA GLY A 505 9.25 2.49 -5.12
C GLY A 505 9.36 2.05 -3.66
N SER A 506 8.27 1.54 -3.10
CA SER A 506 8.21 1.06 -1.70
C SER A 506 8.01 -0.44 -1.64
N THR A 507 8.68 -1.20 -2.51
CA THR A 507 8.43 -2.64 -2.66
C THR A 507 8.85 -3.49 -1.45
N ASP A 508 9.63 -2.93 -0.51
CA ASP A 508 9.89 -3.58 0.78
C ASP A 508 8.65 -3.56 1.68
N PHE A 509 7.71 -2.66 1.44
CA PHE A 509 6.44 -2.61 2.17
C PHE A 509 5.42 -3.57 1.56
N ASP A 510 5.42 -3.67 0.23
CA ASP A 510 4.59 -4.60 -0.55
C ASP A 510 5.14 -4.69 -2.00
N PRO A 511 5.40 -5.90 -2.56
CA PRO A 511 5.94 -6.10 -3.91
C PRO A 511 5.19 -5.36 -5.04
N GLN A 512 3.93 -4.99 -4.80
CA GLN A 512 3.05 -4.31 -5.75
C GLN A 512 3.20 -2.77 -5.73
N LEU A 513 4.07 -2.22 -4.87
CA LEU A 513 4.33 -0.77 -4.72
C LEU A 513 5.52 -0.26 -5.54
N ARG A 514 5.79 -0.86 -6.71
CA ARG A 514 6.90 -0.46 -7.60
C ARG A 514 6.81 1.00 -8.06
N ASP A 515 5.60 1.46 -8.38
CA ASP A 515 5.35 2.81 -8.93
C ASP A 515 4.50 3.70 -8.02
N ALA A 516 4.30 3.28 -6.77
CA ALA A 516 3.39 3.94 -5.87
C ALA A 516 4.09 5.14 -5.20
N ARG A 517 3.93 6.33 -5.78
CA ARG A 517 4.26 7.61 -5.13
C ARG A 517 3.26 7.89 -4.01
N ILE A 518 3.51 7.34 -2.83
CA ILE A 518 2.53 7.38 -1.74
C ILE A 518 2.83 8.51 -0.78
N GLY A 519 2.06 9.59 -0.87
CA GLY A 519 2.10 10.64 0.14
C GLY A 519 0.98 10.54 1.14
N LEU A 520 1.26 11.00 2.36
CA LEU A 520 0.27 11.60 3.22
C LEU A 520 -0.10 12.98 2.62
N PRO A 521 -1.31 13.16 2.07
CA PRO A 521 -1.70 14.40 1.40
C PRO A 521 -1.89 15.59 2.37
N ALA A 522 -1.81 15.35 3.68
CA ALA A 522 -2.11 16.34 4.74
C ALA A 522 -0.87 16.94 5.42
N LEU A 523 0.35 16.73 4.88
CA LEU A 523 1.58 17.28 5.44
C LEU A 523 2.21 18.31 4.50
N PRO A 524 2.90 19.34 5.02
CA PRO A 524 3.67 20.27 4.21
C PRO A 524 4.66 19.50 3.32
N GLY A 525 4.70 19.83 2.02
CA GLY A 525 5.69 19.28 1.10
C GLY A 525 7.12 19.72 1.46
N GLN A 526 8.10 18.96 1.01
CA GLN A 526 9.51 19.31 1.19
C GLN A 526 9.99 20.30 0.13
N VAL A 527 10.74 21.32 0.54
CA VAL A 527 11.39 22.23 -0.39
C VAL A 527 12.63 21.56 -0.97
N THR A 528 12.67 21.41 -2.30
CA THR A 528 13.87 20.97 -3.03
C THR A 528 14.84 22.14 -3.20
N ASN A 529 16.06 22.01 -2.66
CA ASN A 529 17.21 22.85 -2.97
C ASN A 529 17.76 22.43 -4.35
N ARG A 530 17.70 23.32 -5.34
CA ARG A 530 18.10 23.03 -6.72
C ARG A 530 19.53 23.46 -7.01
#